data_AF-C5FVY1-F1
#
_entry.id   AF-C5FVY1-F1
#
_cell.length_a   1.000
_cell.length_b   1.000
_cell.length_c   1.000
_cell.angle_alpha   90.00
_cell.angle_beta   90.00
_cell.angle_gamma   90.00
#
_symmetry.space_group_name_H-M   'P 1'
#
loop_
_entity.id
_entity.type
_entity.pdbx_description
1 polymer ?
#
loop_
_entity_poly.entity_id
_entity_poly.type
_entity_poly.pdbx_seq_one_letter_code
_entity_poly.pdbx_strand_id
1 'polypeptide(L)'
;MISAQSATEAHNLCSQAPIKPLTSPTIQYLAEDKAVSYVKGINAIRDFHFLPRYISVRVPGWLLEYWMRSDRRLTYRDIRARMTAPPADIPSDNALNMRREREARLSLGLSCWSACRGDITRTEMERVERWSQPQVSFNTTMGIEYATSDRSNFHTPACLLMKCLDGI
;
A
#
# COMPACT_ATOMS: atom_id res chain seq x y z
N MET A 1 43.44 -47.22 -13.67
CA MET A 1 43.55 -45.81 -14.09
C MET A 1 42.55 -45.55 -15.20
N ILE A 2 41.47 -44.84 -14.91
CA ILE A 2 40.88 -43.74 -15.69
C ILE A 2 39.83 -43.15 -14.76
N SER A 3 40.05 -41.89 -14.40
CA SER A 3 39.29 -41.08 -13.44
C SER A 3 38.05 -40.54 -14.12
N ALA A 4 36.87 -40.76 -13.55
CA ALA A 4 35.64 -40.07 -13.93
C ALA A 4 35.41 -38.95 -12.91
N GLN A 5 35.81 -37.74 -13.26
CA GLN A 5 35.56 -36.52 -12.49
C GLN A 5 34.46 -35.70 -13.18
N SER A 6 33.45 -35.36 -12.37
CA SER A 6 32.85 -34.03 -12.30
C SER A 6 31.95 -33.55 -13.45
N ALA A 7 30.66 -33.82 -13.32
CA ALA A 7 29.64 -32.89 -13.79
C ALA A 7 28.41 -32.98 -12.88
N THR A 8 27.79 -31.82 -12.64
CA THR A 8 26.48 -31.59 -11.98
C THR A 8 26.49 -31.22 -10.49
N GLU A 9 27.21 -30.15 -10.13
CA GLU A 9 26.85 -29.30 -9.00
C GLU A 9 26.78 -27.84 -9.46
N ALA A 10 25.61 -27.41 -9.95
CA ALA A 10 25.36 -26.01 -10.31
C ALA A 10 23.89 -25.58 -10.12
N HIS A 11 23.17 -26.21 -9.18
CA HIS A 11 21.83 -25.77 -8.78
C HIS A 11 21.74 -25.76 -7.26
N ASN A 12 22.31 -24.73 -6.60
CA ASN A 12 21.92 -24.30 -5.26
C ASN A 12 22.66 -23.02 -4.86
N LEU A 13 22.37 -21.93 -5.56
CA LEU A 13 22.71 -20.58 -5.10
C LEU A 13 21.45 -19.68 -5.21
N CYS A 14 20.32 -20.19 -4.72
CA CYS A 14 19.27 -19.29 -4.24
C CYS A 14 19.69 -18.91 -2.82
N SER A 15 20.37 -17.77 -2.70
CA SER A 15 20.76 -17.18 -1.42
C SER A 15 19.53 -17.15 -0.50
N GLN A 16 19.53 -18.00 0.52
CA GLN A 16 18.60 -17.87 1.63
C GLN A 16 18.86 -16.52 2.27
N ALA A 17 18.07 -15.51 1.89
CA ALA A 17 18.00 -14.27 2.63
C ALA A 17 17.71 -14.65 4.09
N PRO A 18 18.44 -14.10 5.08
CA PRO A 18 18.13 -14.39 6.48
C PRO A 18 16.71 -13.89 6.74
N ILE A 19 15.74 -14.81 6.85
CA ILE A 19 14.39 -14.51 7.30
C ILE A 19 14.49 -14.30 8.81
N LYS A 20 15.11 -13.19 9.24
CA LYS A 20 14.80 -12.68 10.57
C LYS A 20 13.32 -12.35 10.52
N PRO A 21 12.47 -12.97 11.37
CA PRO A 21 11.10 -12.52 11.48
C PRO A 21 11.19 -11.04 11.85
N LEU A 22 10.71 -10.18 10.95
CA LEU A 22 10.59 -8.76 11.22
C LEU A 22 9.54 -8.63 12.32
N THR A 23 9.96 -8.74 13.58
CA THR A 23 9.10 -8.56 14.74
C THR A 23 8.64 -7.11 14.69
N SER A 24 7.49 -6.91 14.06
CA SER A 24 6.89 -5.59 13.94
C SER A 24 6.59 -5.13 15.37
N PRO A 25 7.07 -3.95 15.77
CA PRO A 25 6.91 -3.48 17.15
C PRO A 25 5.44 -3.47 17.53
N THR A 26 5.11 -3.94 18.74
CA THR A 26 3.75 -3.94 19.26
C THR A 26 3.17 -2.53 19.16
N ILE A 27 1.98 -2.40 18.55
CA ILE A 27 1.31 -1.11 18.47
C ILE A 27 0.83 -0.75 19.88
N GLN A 28 1.35 0.36 20.40
CA GLN A 28 0.94 0.86 21.71
C GLN A 28 -0.45 1.49 21.63
N TYR A 29 -1.08 1.68 22.78
CA TYR A 29 -2.29 2.48 22.87
C TYR A 29 -1.94 3.93 23.16
N LEU A 30 -2.72 4.81 22.57
CA LEU A 30 -2.59 6.23 22.69
C LEU A 30 -3.18 6.65 24.06
N ALA A 31 -2.27 7.04 24.96
CA ALA A 31 -2.60 7.52 26.30
C ALA A 31 -2.69 9.05 26.31
N GLU A 32 -3.73 9.61 26.93
CA GLU A 32 -3.80 11.01 27.34
C GLU A 32 -3.57 11.03 28.86
N ASP A 33 -2.56 11.76 29.33
CA ASP A 33 -2.33 12.03 30.75
C ASP A 33 -2.39 10.80 31.67
N LYS A 34 -1.81 9.67 31.21
CA LYS A 34 -1.78 8.34 31.86
C LYS A 34 -3.12 7.57 31.86
N ALA A 35 -4.17 8.08 31.23
CA ALA A 35 -5.39 7.35 30.92
C ALA A 35 -5.41 6.93 29.44
N VAL A 36 -5.80 5.68 29.18
CA VAL A 36 -6.02 5.22 27.81
C VAL A 36 -7.18 6.04 27.21
N SER A 37 -6.96 6.68 26.06
CA SER A 37 -8.02 7.48 25.44
C SER A 37 -9.06 6.53 24.84
N TYR A 38 -10.30 6.63 25.32
CA TYR A 38 -11.44 5.86 24.84
C TYR A 38 -12.39 6.80 24.11
N VAL A 39 -12.70 6.49 22.85
CA VAL A 39 -13.85 7.09 22.17
C VAL A 39 -15.08 6.27 22.54
N LYS A 40 -16.18 6.94 22.93
CA LYS A 40 -17.44 6.27 23.28
C LYS A 40 -17.86 5.29 22.16
N GLY A 41 -17.76 3.99 22.42
CA GLY A 41 -18.10 2.91 21.48
C GLY A 41 -16.95 2.35 20.64
N ILE A 42 -15.72 2.85 20.77
CA ILE A 42 -14.52 2.32 20.10
C ILE A 42 -13.49 1.97 21.19
N ASN A 43 -12.92 0.76 21.11
CA ASN A 43 -11.83 0.32 21.98
C ASN A 43 -10.66 1.33 22.00
N ALA A 44 -9.77 1.19 22.98
CA ALA A 44 -8.54 1.98 23.14
C ALA A 44 -7.91 2.36 21.78
N ILE A 45 -7.66 3.67 21.58
CA ILE A 45 -7.09 4.17 20.33
C ILE A 45 -5.67 3.62 20.19
N ARG A 46 -5.36 2.95 19.07
CA ARG A 46 -4.00 2.49 18.76
C ARG A 46 -3.14 3.65 18.30
N ASP A 47 -1.88 3.69 18.76
CA ASP A 47 -0.93 4.74 18.42
C ASP A 47 -0.07 4.38 17.20
N PHE A 48 -0.47 4.86 16.03
CA PHE A 48 0.34 4.84 14.83
C PHE A 48 1.05 6.20 14.69
N HIS A 49 2.38 6.21 14.78
CA HIS A 49 3.19 7.44 14.74
C HIS A 49 3.01 8.29 13.46
N PHE A 50 2.71 7.64 12.32
CA PHE A 50 2.49 8.33 11.04
C PHE A 50 1.05 8.84 10.86
N LEU A 51 0.12 8.37 11.70
CA LEU A 51 -1.29 8.70 11.56
C LEU A 51 -1.58 9.94 12.42
N PRO A 52 -2.22 10.99 11.87
CA PRO A 52 -2.53 12.20 12.63
C PRO A 52 -3.40 11.91 13.85
N ARG A 53 -3.27 12.75 14.89
CA ARG A 53 -4.09 12.65 16.11
C ARG A 53 -5.56 12.96 15.84
N TYR A 54 -5.81 13.99 15.04
CA TYR A 54 -7.14 14.48 14.69
C TYR A 54 -7.31 14.38 13.18
N ILE A 55 -8.42 13.79 12.76
CA ILE A 55 -8.72 13.48 11.37
C ILE A 55 -10.06 14.10 11.00
N SER A 56 -10.14 14.78 9.87
CA SER A 56 -11.41 15.29 9.34
C SER A 56 -12.32 14.14 8.87
N VAL A 57 -13.64 14.26 8.98
CA VAL A 57 -14.57 13.29 8.37
C VAL A 57 -14.51 13.27 6.83
N ARG A 58 -13.98 14.33 6.22
CA ARG A 58 -13.81 14.49 4.77
C ARG A 58 -12.37 14.25 4.30
N VAL A 59 -11.68 13.24 4.83
CA VAL A 59 -10.34 12.86 4.32
C VAL A 59 -10.42 12.44 2.84
N PRO A 60 -9.52 12.94 1.97
CA PRO A 60 -9.36 12.46 0.60
C PRO A 60 -9.01 10.97 0.53
N GLY A 61 -9.54 10.25 -0.46
CA GLY A 61 -9.35 8.82 -0.63
C GLY A 61 -7.90 8.42 -0.87
N TRP A 62 -7.10 9.25 -1.55
CA TRP A 62 -5.66 8.98 -1.74
C TRP A 62 -4.88 8.98 -0.42
N LEU A 63 -5.24 9.85 0.53
CA LEU A 63 -4.58 9.94 1.83
C LEU A 63 -4.98 8.76 2.72
N LEU A 64 -6.24 8.34 2.65
CA LEU A 64 -6.69 7.09 3.28
C LEU A 64 -5.95 5.87 2.71
N GLU A 65 -5.74 5.83 1.39
CA GLU A 65 -4.97 4.76 0.74
C GLU A 65 -3.51 4.77 1.20
N TYR A 66 -2.87 5.94 1.25
CA TYR A 66 -1.51 6.10 1.73
C TYR A 66 -1.33 5.53 3.15
N TRP A 67 -2.15 5.96 4.12
CA TRP A 67 -2.05 5.46 5.50
C TRP A 67 -2.26 3.95 5.60
N MET A 68 -3.23 3.40 4.85
CA MET A 68 -3.53 1.97 4.85
C MET A 68 -2.44 1.13 4.20
N ARG A 69 -1.56 1.74 3.38
CA ARG A 69 -0.38 1.09 2.81
C ARG A 69 0.88 1.28 3.66
N SER A 70 0.93 2.31 4.51
CA SER A 70 2.05 2.56 5.43
C SER A 70 2.17 1.45 6.50
N ASP A 71 1.06 0.96 7.04
CA ASP A 71 1.06 -0.16 7.99
C ASP A 71 -0.19 -1.04 7.79
N ARG A 72 0.03 -2.32 7.45
CA ARG A 72 -1.04 -3.29 7.16
C ARG A 72 -1.93 -3.59 8.37
N ARG A 73 -1.49 -3.24 9.58
CA ARG A 73 -2.25 -3.42 10.83
C ARG A 73 -3.27 -2.30 11.05
N LEU A 74 -3.16 -1.19 10.32
CA LEU A 74 -4.11 -0.09 10.37
C LEU A 74 -5.48 -0.54 9.84
N THR A 75 -6.54 -0.12 10.52
CA THR A 75 -7.93 -0.40 10.12
C THR A 75 -8.72 0.90 10.05
N TYR A 76 -9.87 0.87 9.38
CA TYR A 76 -10.79 2.02 9.37
C TYR A 76 -11.23 2.43 10.77
N ARG A 77 -11.26 1.50 11.73
CA ARG A 77 -11.60 1.79 13.13
C ARG A 77 -10.61 2.76 13.76
N ASP A 78 -9.32 2.63 13.49
CA ASP A 78 -8.30 3.53 14.04
C ASP A 78 -8.40 4.93 13.44
N ILE A 79 -8.71 5.01 12.14
CA ILE A 79 -8.94 6.28 11.46
C ILE A 79 -10.20 6.95 12.03
N ARG A 80 -11.30 6.20 12.15
CA ARG A 80 -12.58 6.71 12.70
C ARG A 80 -12.47 7.12 14.16
N ALA A 81 -11.68 6.41 14.97
CA ALA A 81 -11.43 6.77 16.37
C ALA A 81 -10.74 8.13 16.52
N ARG A 82 -10.08 8.61 15.46
CA ARG A 82 -9.39 9.90 15.44
C ARG A 82 -10.20 10.97 14.71
N MET A 83 -11.41 10.67 14.25
CA MET A 83 -12.25 11.63 13.54
C MET A 83 -12.92 12.61 14.51
N THR A 84 -12.78 13.90 14.24
CA THR A 84 -13.35 14.97 15.07
C THR A 84 -14.76 15.33 14.57
N ALA A 85 -15.75 14.51 14.89
CA ALA A 85 -17.17 14.80 14.61
C ALA A 85 -18.09 14.00 15.55
N PRO A 86 -19.36 14.41 15.70
CA PRO A 86 -20.37 13.58 16.36
C PRO A 86 -20.47 12.18 15.73
N PRO A 87 -20.75 11.11 16.50
CA PRO A 87 -20.81 9.75 15.96
C PRO A 87 -21.75 9.54 14.76
N ALA A 88 -22.81 10.36 14.67
CA ALA A 88 -23.75 10.35 13.54
C ALA A 88 -23.14 10.83 12.22
N ASP A 89 -22.12 11.70 12.28
CA ASP A 89 -21.46 12.29 11.12
C ASP A 89 -20.19 11.54 10.71
N ILE A 90 -19.72 10.60 11.54
CA ILE A 90 -18.55 9.78 11.24
C ILE A 90 -18.93 8.76 10.16
N PRO A 91 -18.27 8.78 8.99
CA PRO A 91 -18.56 7.83 7.92
C PRO A 91 -18.33 6.38 8.35
N SER A 92 -19.12 5.47 7.78
CA SER A 92 -18.94 4.03 7.98
C SER A 92 -17.64 3.53 7.31
N ASP A 93 -17.16 2.37 7.75
CA ASP A 93 -15.99 1.71 7.16
C ASP A 93 -16.17 1.49 5.65
N ASN A 94 -17.39 1.14 5.23
CA ASN A 94 -17.73 0.99 3.81
C ASN A 94 -17.66 2.33 3.06
N ALA A 95 -18.14 3.43 3.65
CA ALA A 95 -18.05 4.75 3.03
C ALA A 95 -16.58 5.19 2.83
N LEU A 96 -15.71 4.93 3.80
CA LEU A 96 -14.27 5.18 3.67
C LEU A 96 -13.62 4.28 2.62
N ASN A 97 -14.02 3.00 2.55
CA ASN A 97 -13.54 2.08 1.52
C ASN A 97 -13.96 2.50 0.11
N MET A 98 -15.22 2.88 -0.07
CA MET A 98 -15.73 3.36 -1.37
C MET A 98 -15.07 4.67 -1.78
N ARG A 99 -14.70 5.54 -0.82
CA ARG A 99 -13.95 6.76 -1.10
C ARG A 99 -12.53 6.45 -1.61
N ARG A 100 -11.79 5.56 -0.94
CA ARG A 100 -10.48 5.07 -1.42
C ARG A 100 -10.58 4.46 -2.81
N GLU A 101 -11.64 3.70 -3.05
CA GLU A 101 -11.87 3.06 -4.33
C GLU A 101 -11.99 4.10 -5.45
N ARG A 102 -12.86 5.09 -5.26
CA ARG A 102 -13.16 6.12 -6.27
C ARG A 102 -12.01 7.10 -6.50
N GLU A 103 -11.40 7.61 -5.43
CA GLU A 103 -10.47 8.74 -5.52
C GLU A 103 -9.00 8.32 -5.64
N ALA A 104 -8.68 7.04 -5.42
CA ALA A 104 -7.29 6.57 -5.47
C ALA A 104 -7.15 5.33 -6.34
N ARG A 105 -7.87 4.25 -6.02
CA ARG A 105 -7.60 2.94 -6.61
C ARG A 105 -8.04 2.84 -8.06
N LEU A 106 -9.22 3.34 -8.40
CA LEU A 106 -9.70 3.35 -9.79
C LEU A 106 -8.83 4.25 -10.66
N SER A 107 -8.57 5.49 -10.21
CA SER A 107 -7.78 6.47 -10.97
C SER A 107 -6.34 6.03 -11.20
N LEU A 108 -5.72 5.35 -10.23
CA LEU A 108 -4.33 4.90 -10.32
C LEU A 108 -4.18 3.42 -10.70
N GLY A 109 -5.28 2.69 -10.89
CA GLY A 109 -5.25 1.24 -11.10
C GLY A 109 -4.63 0.46 -9.93
N LEU A 110 -4.69 0.97 -8.70
CA LEU A 110 -4.07 0.31 -7.54
C LEU A 110 -4.90 -0.88 -7.06
N SER A 111 -4.25 -2.04 -6.88
CA SER A 111 -4.85 -3.21 -6.21
C SER A 111 -4.88 -3.06 -4.69
N CYS A 112 -5.84 -3.72 -4.04
CA CYS A 112 -6.10 -3.60 -2.60
C CYS A 112 -5.13 -4.42 -1.74
N TRP A 113 -3.84 -4.04 -1.71
CA TRP A 113 -2.80 -4.80 -0.97
C TRP A 113 -3.01 -4.84 0.55
N SER A 114 -3.93 -4.03 1.08
CA SER A 114 -4.27 -3.98 2.51
C SER A 114 -5.00 -5.23 3.02
N ALA A 115 -5.42 -6.18 2.17
CA ALA A 115 -6.03 -7.43 2.62
C ALA A 115 -5.00 -8.56 2.77
N CYS A 116 -4.28 -8.58 3.88
CA CYS A 116 -3.76 -9.86 4.38
C CYS A 116 -4.95 -10.74 4.76
N ARG A 117 -4.99 -11.98 4.25
CA ARG A 117 -5.93 -13.11 4.49
C ARG A 117 -6.91 -13.40 3.35
N GLY A 118 -6.43 -13.49 2.11
CA GLY A 118 -7.24 -14.00 1.01
C GLY A 118 -6.38 -14.32 -0.20
N ASP A 119 -6.96 -15.07 -1.13
CA ASP A 119 -6.41 -15.29 -2.46
C ASP A 119 -6.46 -14.00 -3.27
N ILE A 120 -5.59 -13.90 -4.28
CA ILE A 120 -5.59 -12.79 -5.23
C ILE A 120 -6.94 -12.78 -5.94
N THR A 121 -7.67 -11.67 -5.83
CA THR A 121 -8.97 -11.52 -6.46
C THR A 121 -8.81 -11.25 -7.95
N ARG A 122 -9.82 -11.65 -8.75
CA ARG A 122 -9.89 -11.32 -10.18
C ARG A 122 -9.71 -9.82 -10.42
N THR A 123 -10.34 -8.97 -9.60
CA THR A 123 -10.23 -7.51 -9.72
C THR A 123 -8.81 -7.00 -9.49
N GLU A 124 -8.02 -7.63 -8.61
CA GLU A 124 -6.61 -7.27 -8.44
C GLU A 124 -5.78 -7.67 -9.65
N MET A 125 -6.05 -8.84 -10.23
CA MET A 125 -5.40 -9.30 -11.46
C MET A 125 -5.71 -8.37 -12.64
N GLU A 126 -6.99 -8.03 -12.84
CA GLU A 126 -7.44 -7.11 -13.91
C GLU A 126 -6.82 -5.71 -13.78
N ARG A 127 -6.43 -5.28 -12.57
CA ARG A 127 -5.73 -4.00 -12.36
C ARG A 127 -4.27 -4.08 -12.76
N VAL A 128 -3.58 -5.16 -12.38
CA VAL A 128 -2.18 -5.39 -12.73
C VAL A 128 -2.03 -5.64 -14.23
N GLU A 129 -2.98 -6.34 -14.86
CA GLU A 129 -3.00 -6.60 -16.30
C GLU A 129 -3.05 -5.31 -17.15
N ARG A 130 -3.62 -4.22 -16.61
CA ARG A 130 -3.64 -2.92 -17.29
C ARG A 130 -2.28 -2.21 -17.26
N TRP A 131 -1.33 -2.66 -16.46
CA TRP A 131 -0.01 -2.02 -16.36
C TRP A 131 0.92 -2.57 -17.44
N SER A 132 1.70 -1.68 -18.04
CA SER A 132 2.76 -2.08 -18.96
C SER A 132 3.90 -2.77 -18.20
N GLN A 133 4.65 -3.63 -18.89
CA GLN A 133 5.83 -4.29 -18.30
C GLN A 133 6.79 -3.29 -17.62
N PRO A 134 7.08 -2.11 -18.21
CA PRO A 134 7.87 -1.10 -17.52
C PRO A 134 7.24 -0.56 -16.22
N GLN A 135 5.93 -0.32 -16.20
CA GLN A 135 5.24 0.14 -14.99
C GLN A 135 5.39 -0.86 -13.84
N VAL A 136 5.27 -2.16 -14.16
CA VAL A 136 5.50 -3.24 -13.21
C VAL A 136 6.96 -3.26 -12.76
N SER A 137 7.93 -3.18 -13.67
CA SER A 137 9.36 -3.23 -13.32
C SER A 137 9.81 -2.05 -12.46
N PHE A 138 9.26 -0.86 -12.69
CA PHE A 138 9.56 0.35 -11.91
C PHE A 138 8.65 0.54 -10.70
N ASN A 139 7.73 -0.40 -10.44
CA ASN A 139 6.75 -0.31 -9.35
C ASN A 139 6.02 1.05 -9.34
N THR A 140 5.53 1.46 -10.51
CA THR A 140 4.86 2.75 -10.71
C THR A 140 3.52 2.58 -11.41
N THR A 141 2.54 3.38 -11.00
CA THR A 141 1.24 3.50 -11.69
C THR A 141 1.22 4.63 -12.72
N MET A 142 2.28 5.44 -12.75
CA MET A 142 2.44 6.58 -13.64
C MET A 142 2.89 6.10 -15.03
N GLY A 143 2.58 6.88 -16.07
CA GLY A 143 3.18 6.63 -17.39
C GLY A 143 4.68 6.90 -17.33
N ILE A 144 5.47 6.19 -18.15
CA ILE A 144 6.91 6.40 -18.22
C ILE A 144 7.22 7.05 -19.56
N GLU A 145 7.83 8.23 -19.52
CA GLU A 145 8.36 8.89 -20.71
C GLU A 145 9.79 8.41 -20.96
N TYR A 146 10.11 8.12 -22.21
CA TYR A 146 11.42 7.63 -22.61
C TYR A 146 12.14 8.68 -23.44
N ALA A 147 13.43 8.87 -23.15
CA ALA A 147 14.29 9.68 -23.99
C ALA A 147 14.45 8.99 -25.36
N THR A 148 14.18 9.71 -26.44
CA THR A 148 14.50 9.27 -27.81
C THR A 148 15.99 9.48 -28.04
N SER A 149 16.76 8.40 -28.11
CA SER A 149 18.15 8.47 -28.56
C SER A 149 18.19 8.13 -30.06
N ASP A 150 18.60 9.08 -30.90
CA ASP A 150 18.65 8.92 -32.37
C ASP A 150 19.68 7.87 -32.87
N ARG A 151 20.40 7.19 -31.97
CA ARG A 151 21.50 6.28 -32.31
C ARG A 151 21.41 4.89 -31.71
N SER A 152 20.44 4.63 -30.83
CA SER A 152 20.30 3.30 -30.22
C SER A 152 18.83 2.95 -30.04
N ASN A 153 18.46 1.70 -30.32
CA ASN A 153 17.12 1.16 -30.06
C ASN A 153 16.81 1.02 -28.55
N PHE A 154 17.63 1.61 -27.67
CA PHE A 154 17.44 1.56 -26.23
C PHE A 154 16.63 2.77 -25.77
N HIS A 155 15.40 2.50 -25.32
CA HIS A 155 14.57 3.48 -24.66
C HIS A 155 15.01 3.63 -23.20
N THR A 156 15.63 4.75 -22.86
CA THR A 156 16.03 5.06 -21.47
C THR A 156 14.89 5.83 -20.79
N PRO A 157 14.36 5.39 -19.64
CA PRO A 157 13.30 6.11 -18.94
C PRO A 157 13.82 7.48 -18.47
N ALA A 158 13.12 8.54 -18.84
CA ALA A 158 13.51 9.92 -18.54
C ALA A 158 12.76 10.48 -17.33
N CYS A 159 11.43 10.34 -17.31
CA CYS A 159 10.59 10.84 -16.22
C CYS A 159 9.24 10.11 -16.14
N LEU A 160 8.51 10.35 -15.05
CA LEU A 160 7.15 9.87 -14.87
C LEU A 160 6.16 10.93 -15.38
N LEU A 161 5.23 10.51 -16.22
CA LEU A 161 4.14 11.36 -16.69
C LEU A 161 3.16 11.58 -15.54
N MET A 162 2.85 12.85 -15.26
CA MET A 162 1.82 13.21 -14.31
C MET A 162 0.46 12.69 -14.78
N LYS A 163 -0.32 12.13 -13.85
CA LYS A 163 -1.70 11.70 -14.06
C LYS A 163 -2.58 12.55 -13.16
N CYS A 164 -3.57 13.21 -13.76
CA CYS A 164 -4.62 13.86 -12.99
C CYS A 164 -5.49 12.78 -12.34
N LEU A 165 -5.79 12.96 -11.04
CA LEU A 165 -6.64 12.04 -10.29
C LEU A 165 -8.14 12.30 -10.53
N ASP A 166 -8.45 13.32 -11.32
CA ASP A 166 -9.79 13.90 -11.49
C ASP A 166 -10.69 13.09 -12.43
N GLY A 167 -10.17 12.01 -13.03
CA GLY A 167 -10.98 11.03 -13.77
C GLY A 167 -11.62 11.56 -15.06
N ILE A 168 -11.03 12.58 -15.70
CA ILE A 168 -11.36 13.03 -17.07
C ILE A 168 -10.19 12.68 -17.98
#